data_AF-A0A6A6TML5-F1
#
_entry.id   AF-A0A6A6TML5-F1
#
_cell.length_a   1.000
_cell.length_b   1.000
_cell.length_c   1.000
_cell.angle_alpha   90.00
_cell.angle_beta   90.00
_cell.angle_gamma   90.00
#
_symmetry.space_group_name_H-M   'P 1'
#
loop_
_entity.id
_entity.type
_entity.pdbx_description
1 polymer ?
#
loop_
_entity_poly.entity_id
_entity_poly.type
_entity_poly.pdbx_seq_one_letter_code
_entity_poly.pdbx_strand_id
1 'polypeptide(L)'
;MKRKRSNSVNAELLTQKAAPATPSTATTSPCHLLGILAQYAILESIMSRLFPNDLYALAGTSRAAYDTLFQRPESRTNLLKKMQCDGSGISIRKRCHRKSKYFYEFNCTELAACGTRNTEQDVESRSCVACGATTCDECRIHCVYQSVFQPPDESDELPNYSGFVLLDGIEMGILSPAHLGVEVDVEWTLPCHDQGYLDIPLESDHWAAPETIKNIIDLDLGTYAFRSSDSDIPHPSPVIGAFWNVSNDRQRKYCVGCFKGAKSRAKSQAVGTDSLCHCSFRSRFLDRWLCLRCYQRENHSIKTVPRSDGCICGQPLDSATCRTLCLWCYGEVKILSQEPQSP
;
A
#
# COMPACT_ATOMS: atom_id res chain seq x y z
N MET A 1 -2.75 12.49 -38.45
CA MET A 1 -2.50 11.02 -38.42
C MET A 1 -3.56 10.34 -37.56
N LYS A 2 -4.53 9.66 -38.20
CA LYS A 2 -5.64 8.96 -37.51
C LYS A 2 -5.23 7.51 -37.27
N ARG A 3 -5.10 7.09 -36.01
CA ARG A 3 -4.83 5.69 -35.65
C ARG A 3 -6.10 4.85 -35.83
N LYS A 4 -6.01 3.87 -36.73
CA LYS A 4 -7.03 2.85 -37.03
C LYS A 4 -7.20 1.94 -35.81
N ARG A 5 -8.41 1.86 -35.24
CA ARG A 5 -8.80 0.84 -34.25
C ARG A 5 -8.82 -0.52 -34.93
N SER A 6 -8.05 -1.48 -34.42
CA SER A 6 -8.08 -2.87 -34.84
C SER A 6 -9.39 -3.51 -34.37
N ASN A 7 -10.11 -4.08 -35.34
CA ASN A 7 -11.34 -4.82 -35.13
C ASN A 7 -11.06 -6.13 -34.37
N SER A 8 -12.05 -6.47 -33.54
CA SER A 8 -12.27 -7.73 -32.85
C SER A 8 -12.11 -8.93 -33.78
N VAL A 9 -11.14 -9.79 -33.48
CA VAL A 9 -11.13 -11.16 -33.98
C VAL A 9 -12.10 -11.96 -33.10
N ASN A 10 -13.23 -12.35 -33.67
CA ASN A 10 -14.14 -13.34 -33.10
C ASN A 10 -13.37 -14.65 -32.95
N ALA A 11 -13.05 -15.03 -31.72
CA ALA A 11 -12.63 -16.38 -31.39
C ALA A 11 -13.89 -17.25 -31.31
N GLU A 12 -14.28 -17.83 -32.45
CA GLU A 12 -15.18 -18.98 -32.46
C GLU A 12 -14.49 -20.13 -31.73
N LEU A 13 -14.94 -20.36 -30.50
CA LEU A 13 -14.58 -21.53 -29.70
C LEU A 13 -15.15 -22.77 -30.40
N LEU A 14 -14.35 -23.42 -31.25
CA LEU A 14 -14.59 -24.78 -31.71
C LEU A 14 -14.60 -25.71 -30.49
N THR A 15 -15.79 -26.01 -30.00
CA THR A 15 -16.04 -27.07 -29.02
C THR A 15 -15.86 -28.40 -29.73
N GLN A 16 -14.60 -28.84 -29.87
CA GLN A 16 -14.29 -30.20 -30.27
C GLN A 16 -14.80 -31.14 -29.18
N LYS A 17 -15.86 -31.88 -29.53
CA LYS A 17 -16.46 -32.95 -28.74
C LYS A 17 -15.41 -34.06 -28.57
N ALA A 18 -14.71 -34.06 -27.44
CA ALA A 18 -13.70 -35.06 -27.11
C ALA A 18 -14.32 -36.47 -27.19
N ALA A 19 -13.72 -37.34 -27.98
CA ALA A 19 -14.09 -38.75 -28.06
C ALA A 19 -13.91 -39.41 -26.67
N PRO A 20 -14.75 -40.39 -26.29
CA PRO A 20 -14.62 -41.10 -25.02
C PRO A 20 -13.27 -41.82 -24.98
N ALA A 21 -12.37 -41.35 -24.13
CA ALA A 21 -11.05 -41.92 -23.93
C ALA A 21 -11.18 -43.36 -23.43
N THR A 22 -10.61 -44.30 -24.17
CA THR A 22 -10.48 -45.70 -23.78
C THR A 22 -9.59 -45.77 -22.52
N PRO A 23 -10.01 -46.45 -21.44
CA PRO A 23 -9.22 -46.51 -20.21
C PRO A 23 -7.96 -47.35 -20.43
N SER A 24 -6.87 -46.68 -20.80
CA SER A 24 -5.54 -47.30 -20.88
C SER A 24 -5.05 -47.54 -19.45
N THR A 25 -5.02 -48.82 -19.04
CA THR A 25 -4.49 -49.30 -17.76
C THR A 25 -2.97 -49.31 -17.71
N ALA A 26 -2.32 -48.32 -18.32
CA ALA A 26 -0.88 -48.14 -18.20
C ALA A 26 -0.56 -47.66 -16.77
N THR A 27 -0.01 -48.57 -15.96
CA THR A 27 0.58 -48.26 -14.64
C THR A 27 1.68 -47.22 -14.83
N THR A 28 1.32 -45.97 -14.64
CA THR A 28 2.22 -44.83 -14.74
C THR A 28 3.06 -44.80 -13.48
N SER A 29 4.38 -44.89 -13.63
CA SER A 29 5.32 -44.76 -12.51
C SER A 29 5.03 -43.46 -11.76
N PRO A 30 4.97 -43.48 -10.41
CA PRO A 30 4.67 -42.27 -9.64
C PRO A 30 5.71 -41.19 -9.92
N CYS A 31 5.25 -39.95 -10.12
CA CYS A 31 6.13 -38.81 -10.31
C CYS A 31 6.88 -38.51 -9.00
N HIS A 32 8.19 -38.74 -8.98
CA HIS A 32 9.03 -38.54 -7.80
C HIS A 32 8.95 -37.11 -7.23
N LEU A 33 8.85 -36.09 -8.09
CA LEU A 33 8.69 -34.71 -7.65
C LEU A 33 7.40 -34.52 -6.83
N LEU A 34 6.28 -35.09 -7.27
CA LEU A 34 5.03 -35.02 -6.51
C LEU A 34 5.16 -35.74 -5.15
N GLY A 35 5.87 -36.87 -5.12
CA GLY A 35 6.19 -37.56 -3.88
C GLY A 35 7.01 -36.70 -2.90
N ILE A 36 7.95 -35.90 -3.42
CA ILE A 36 8.74 -34.95 -2.63
C ILE A 36 7.88 -33.78 -2.14
N LEU A 37 7.09 -33.16 -3.03
CA LEU A 37 6.24 -32.02 -2.67
C LEU A 37 5.13 -32.39 -1.69
N ALA A 38 4.69 -33.66 -1.69
CA ALA A 38 3.74 -34.18 -0.72
C ALA A 38 4.32 -34.28 0.70
N GLN A 39 5.65 -34.30 0.85
CA GLN A 39 6.31 -34.31 2.15
C GLN A 39 6.48 -32.87 2.66
N TYR A 40 5.55 -32.45 3.53
CA TYR A 40 5.45 -31.06 3.99
C TYR A 40 6.78 -30.49 4.56
N ALA A 41 7.54 -31.28 5.32
CA ALA A 41 8.83 -30.83 5.87
C ALA A 41 9.87 -30.52 4.77
N ILE A 42 9.93 -31.36 3.72
CA ILE A 42 10.82 -31.10 2.58
C ILE A 42 10.30 -29.89 1.80
N LEU A 43 8.99 -29.81 1.60
CA LEU A 43 8.36 -28.69 0.92
C LEU A 43 8.67 -27.36 1.62
N GLU A 44 8.53 -27.27 2.94
CA GLU A 44 8.89 -26.05 3.70
C GLU A 44 10.36 -25.67 3.52
N SER A 45 11.27 -26.65 3.55
CA SER A 45 12.70 -26.42 3.32
C SER A 45 12.96 -25.86 1.91
N ILE A 46 12.30 -26.39 0.88
CA ILE A 46 12.41 -25.88 -0.49
C ILE A 46 11.84 -24.45 -0.54
N MET A 47 10.65 -24.22 0.02
CA MET A 47 9.98 -22.92 -0.03
C MET A 47 10.76 -21.81 0.69
N SER A 48 11.54 -22.14 1.72
CA SER A 48 12.41 -21.16 2.41
C SER A 48 13.50 -20.55 1.52
N ARG A 49 13.76 -21.15 0.34
CA ARG A 49 14.73 -20.70 -0.65
C ARG A 49 14.09 -20.14 -1.92
N LEU A 50 12.77 -20.04 -1.96
CA LEU A 50 12.01 -19.59 -3.12
C LEU A 50 11.29 -18.26 -2.82
N PHE A 51 10.88 -17.59 -3.90
CA PHE A 51 10.01 -16.43 -3.86
C PHE A 51 8.56 -16.80 -4.18
N PRO A 52 7.56 -16.02 -3.72
CA PRO A 52 6.15 -16.30 -3.98
C PRO A 52 5.83 -16.63 -5.45
N ASN A 53 6.47 -15.96 -6.41
CA ASN A 53 6.28 -16.24 -7.83
C ASN A 53 6.75 -17.64 -8.24
N ASP A 54 7.82 -18.16 -7.64
CA ASP A 54 8.34 -19.49 -7.92
C ASP A 54 7.39 -20.58 -7.40
N LEU A 55 6.75 -20.35 -6.24
CA LEU A 55 5.71 -21.26 -5.72
C LEU A 55 4.51 -21.35 -6.68
N TYR A 56 4.04 -20.22 -7.20
CA TYR A 56 2.95 -20.23 -8.19
C TYR A 56 3.40 -20.86 -9.53
N ALA A 57 4.64 -20.62 -9.97
CA ALA A 57 5.18 -21.25 -11.16
C ALA A 57 5.26 -22.78 -10.99
N LEU A 58 5.75 -23.25 -9.83
CA LEU A 58 5.81 -24.67 -9.49
C LEU A 58 4.41 -25.30 -9.45
N ALA A 59 3.45 -24.64 -8.81
CA ALA A 59 2.06 -25.09 -8.80
C ALA A 59 1.43 -25.10 -10.19
N GLY A 60 1.84 -24.18 -11.07
CA GLY A 60 1.37 -24.10 -12.45
C GLY A 60 1.90 -25.20 -13.38
N THR A 61 2.88 -25.99 -12.95
CA THR A 61 3.48 -27.05 -13.80
C THR A 61 2.54 -28.21 -14.09
N SER A 62 1.64 -28.54 -13.16
CA SER A 62 0.63 -29.59 -13.35
C SER A 62 -0.50 -29.45 -12.34
N ARG A 63 -1.68 -29.99 -12.67
CA ARG A 63 -2.82 -30.05 -11.72
C ARG A 63 -2.45 -30.79 -10.44
N ALA A 64 -1.70 -31.89 -10.55
CA ALA A 64 -1.28 -32.65 -9.38
C ALA A 64 -0.32 -31.87 -8.48
N ALA A 65 0.59 -31.07 -9.03
CA ALA A 65 1.44 -30.18 -8.26
C ALA A 65 0.62 -29.08 -7.56
N TYR A 66 -0.31 -28.47 -8.28
CA TYR A 66 -1.24 -27.49 -7.70
C TYR A 66 -2.03 -28.08 -6.52
N ASP A 67 -2.64 -29.24 -6.72
CA ASP A 67 -3.45 -29.91 -5.70
C ASP A 67 -2.58 -30.37 -4.51
N THR A 68 -1.32 -30.74 -4.75
CA THR A 68 -0.36 -31.10 -3.69
C THR A 68 0.05 -29.88 -2.86
N LEU A 69 0.37 -28.76 -3.50
CA LEU A 69 0.85 -27.53 -2.84
C LEU A 69 -0.28 -26.76 -2.15
N PHE A 70 -1.46 -26.76 -2.74
CA PHE A 70 -2.60 -25.94 -2.32
C PHE A 70 -3.83 -26.78 -1.95
N GLN A 71 -3.61 -28.02 -1.47
CA GLN A 71 -4.68 -28.92 -1.04
C GLN A 71 -5.64 -28.25 -0.05
N ARG A 72 -5.10 -27.38 0.82
CA ARG A 72 -5.83 -26.62 1.81
C ARG A 72 -5.49 -25.13 1.71
N PRO A 73 -6.47 -24.22 1.92
CA PRO A 73 -6.20 -22.78 1.94
C PRO A 73 -5.12 -22.36 2.95
N GLU A 74 -5.05 -23.05 4.10
CA GLU A 74 -4.09 -22.79 5.15
C GLU A 74 -2.66 -23.14 4.73
N SER A 75 -2.48 -24.22 3.96
CA SER A 75 -1.18 -24.65 3.44
C SER A 75 -0.54 -23.55 2.62
N ARG A 76 -1.31 -22.91 1.73
CA ARG A 76 -0.82 -21.77 0.92
C ARG A 76 -0.28 -20.65 1.80
N THR A 77 -1.05 -20.27 2.82
CA THR A 77 -0.65 -19.19 3.75
C THR A 77 0.61 -19.58 4.52
N ASN A 78 0.69 -20.82 5.02
CA ASN A 78 1.85 -21.31 5.76
C ASN A 78 3.11 -21.34 4.88
N LEU A 79 3.01 -21.82 3.64
CA LEU A 79 4.13 -21.82 2.71
C LEU A 79 4.59 -20.39 2.43
N LEU A 80 3.67 -19.48 2.08
CA LEU A 80 3.99 -18.07 1.80
C LEU A 80 4.68 -17.36 2.98
N LYS A 81 4.34 -17.71 4.22
CA LYS A 81 4.99 -17.20 5.45
C LYS A 81 6.45 -17.64 5.59
N LYS A 82 6.81 -18.78 4.98
CA LYS A 82 8.17 -19.33 5.04
C LYS A 82 9.07 -18.85 3.91
N MET A 83 8.50 -18.26 2.87
CA MET A 83 9.25 -17.75 1.72
C MET A 83 9.98 -16.45 2.06
N GLN A 84 10.99 -16.14 1.26
CA GLN A 84 11.72 -14.87 1.38
C GLN A 84 10.96 -13.72 0.71
N CYS A 85 11.26 -12.49 1.14
CA CYS A 85 10.77 -11.32 0.42
C CYS A 85 11.42 -11.23 -0.97
N ASP A 86 10.60 -11.05 -2.01
CA ASP A 86 11.04 -11.06 -3.42
C ASP A 86 11.58 -9.70 -3.92
N GLY A 87 11.61 -8.68 -3.06
CA GLY A 87 12.08 -7.35 -3.43
C GLY A 87 11.11 -6.54 -4.28
N SER A 88 9.88 -7.04 -4.54
CA SER A 88 8.90 -6.34 -5.39
C SER A 88 8.57 -4.94 -4.89
N GLY A 89 8.61 -4.71 -3.58
CA GLY A 89 8.33 -3.41 -2.98
C GLY A 89 9.33 -2.35 -3.44
N ILE A 90 10.64 -2.63 -3.34
CA ILE A 90 11.69 -1.74 -3.87
C ILE A 90 11.52 -1.51 -5.37
N SER A 91 11.21 -2.55 -6.16
CA SER A 91 10.97 -2.39 -7.60
C SER A 91 9.74 -1.53 -7.91
N ILE A 92 8.71 -1.55 -7.06
CA ILE A 92 7.56 -0.65 -7.19
C ILE A 92 7.97 0.79 -6.86
N ARG A 93 8.67 1.01 -5.74
CA ARG A 93 9.17 2.33 -5.31
C ARG A 93 10.00 2.99 -6.41
N LYS A 94 11.01 2.29 -6.95
CA LYS A 94 11.86 2.79 -8.05
C LYS A 94 11.11 3.20 -9.32
N ARG A 95 9.90 2.68 -9.56
CA ARG A 95 9.05 3.05 -10.70
C ARG A 95 8.10 4.22 -10.40
N CYS A 96 7.76 4.43 -9.13
CA CYS A 96 6.80 5.45 -8.71
C CYS A 96 7.48 6.72 -8.21
N HIS A 97 8.57 6.57 -7.46
CA HIS A 97 9.30 7.64 -6.80
C HIS A 97 10.29 8.29 -7.76
N ARG A 98 10.24 9.63 -7.86
CA ARG A 98 11.17 10.42 -8.67
C ARG A 98 12.04 11.26 -7.74
N LYS A 99 13.33 10.95 -7.72
CA LYS A 99 14.33 11.77 -7.03
C LYS A 99 14.36 13.18 -7.62
N SER A 100 14.43 14.17 -6.74
CA SER A 100 14.58 15.58 -7.07
C SER A 100 15.90 15.86 -7.78
N LYS A 101 16.03 17.05 -8.38
CA LYS A 101 17.33 17.53 -8.89
C LYS A 101 18.43 17.53 -7.82
N TYR A 102 18.06 17.86 -6.57
CA TYR A 102 18.99 17.99 -5.45
C TYR A 102 19.66 16.68 -5.06
N PHE A 103 18.98 15.54 -5.24
CA PHE A 103 19.58 14.22 -5.04
C PHE A 103 20.88 14.05 -5.84
N TYR A 104 20.90 14.55 -7.08
CA TYR A 104 22.05 14.44 -7.98
C TYR A 104 23.07 15.55 -7.78
N GLU A 105 22.66 16.71 -7.25
CA GLU A 105 23.53 17.87 -7.03
C GLU A 105 24.35 17.74 -5.74
N PHE A 106 23.81 17.12 -4.68
CA PHE A 106 24.40 17.12 -3.33
C PHE A 106 24.93 15.76 -2.84
N ASN A 107 25.36 14.88 -3.74
CA ASN A 107 25.94 13.57 -3.38
C ASN A 107 25.04 12.71 -2.44
N CYS A 108 23.73 12.81 -2.59
CA CYS A 108 22.81 12.07 -1.74
C CYS A 108 22.91 10.56 -1.99
N THR A 109 22.71 9.78 -0.92
CA THR A 109 22.68 8.31 -0.97
C THR A 109 21.27 7.79 -0.74
N GLU A 110 20.82 6.87 -1.59
CA GLU A 110 19.56 6.14 -1.39
C GLU A 110 19.83 4.85 -0.59
N LEU A 111 19.19 4.71 0.56
CA LEU A 111 19.36 3.57 1.47
C LEU A 111 18.31 2.47 1.27
N ALA A 112 17.43 2.60 0.27
CA ALA A 112 16.34 1.67 0.01
C ALA A 112 16.83 0.33 -0.58
N ALA A 113 16.95 -0.71 0.24
CA ALA A 113 17.34 -2.06 -0.18
C ALA A 113 16.42 -3.14 0.42
N CYS A 114 16.10 -4.18 -0.35
CA CYS A 114 15.31 -5.29 0.18
C CYS A 114 16.14 -6.06 1.22
N GLY A 115 15.56 -6.34 2.39
CA GLY A 115 16.23 -7.10 3.47
C GLY A 115 16.81 -8.44 3.05
N THR A 116 16.15 -9.16 2.13
CA THR A 116 16.69 -10.44 1.61
C THR A 116 18.01 -10.26 0.85
N ARG A 117 18.25 -9.08 0.27
CA ARG A 117 19.44 -8.78 -0.55
C ARG A 117 20.51 -8.03 0.22
N ASN A 118 20.15 -7.40 1.34
CA ASN A 118 21.08 -6.68 2.19
C ASN A 118 21.52 -7.59 3.34
N THR A 119 22.71 -8.16 3.25
CA THR A 119 23.27 -9.00 4.32
C THR A 119 23.87 -8.19 5.48
N GLU A 120 24.02 -6.88 5.31
CA GLU A 120 24.66 -6.00 6.29
C GLU A 120 23.68 -5.50 7.35
N GLN A 121 22.38 -5.53 7.07
CA GLN A 121 21.35 -5.04 7.96
C GLN A 121 20.28 -6.10 8.22
N ASP A 122 19.98 -6.36 9.50
CA ASP A 122 18.85 -7.18 9.88
C ASP A 122 17.56 -6.39 9.66
N VAL A 123 16.80 -6.74 8.62
CA VAL A 123 15.55 -6.06 8.26
C VAL A 123 14.38 -6.97 8.64
N GLU A 124 13.53 -6.46 9.53
CA GLU A 124 12.35 -7.17 9.97
C GLU A 124 11.48 -7.62 8.79
N SER A 125 11.01 -8.87 8.83
CA SER A 125 10.14 -9.44 7.82
C SER A 125 8.92 -10.09 8.46
N ARG A 126 7.73 -9.69 7.99
CA ARG A 126 6.45 -10.30 8.38
C ARG A 126 5.57 -10.57 7.17
N SER A 127 4.52 -11.34 7.38
CA SER A 127 3.60 -11.69 6.30
C SER A 127 2.54 -10.62 6.10
N CYS A 128 2.31 -10.26 4.85
CA CYS A 128 1.28 -9.30 4.48
C CYS A 128 -0.10 -9.79 4.91
N VAL A 129 -0.86 -9.00 5.67
CA VAL A 129 -2.19 -9.38 6.15
C VAL A 129 -3.17 -9.67 4.99
N ALA A 130 -3.00 -9.01 3.84
CA ALA A 130 -3.91 -9.17 2.71
C ALA A 130 -3.63 -10.38 1.81
N CYS A 131 -2.36 -10.78 1.64
CA CYS A 131 -1.99 -11.85 0.70
C CYS A 131 -1.15 -12.98 1.29
N GLY A 132 -0.72 -12.88 2.55
CA GLY A 132 0.10 -13.86 3.25
C GLY A 132 1.57 -13.90 2.84
N ALA A 133 1.98 -13.19 1.78
CA ALA A 133 3.37 -13.19 1.33
C ALA A 133 4.30 -12.50 2.35
N THR A 134 5.42 -13.15 2.68
CA THR A 134 6.49 -12.53 3.46
C THR A 134 7.03 -11.29 2.76
N THR A 135 7.08 -10.19 3.50
CA THR A 135 7.48 -8.87 3.02
C THR A 135 8.42 -8.28 4.07
N CYS A 136 9.64 -7.90 3.69
CA CYS A 136 10.53 -7.16 4.59
C CYS A 136 10.01 -5.73 4.78
N ASP A 137 10.44 -5.06 5.85
CA ASP A 137 10.02 -3.69 6.17
C ASP A 137 10.25 -2.75 4.97
N GLU A 138 11.43 -2.83 4.35
CA GLU A 138 11.76 -2.04 3.14
C GLU A 138 10.86 -2.29 1.90
N CYS A 139 10.14 -3.42 1.87
CA CYS A 139 9.23 -3.78 0.78
C CYS A 139 7.73 -3.62 1.11
N ARG A 140 7.38 -3.29 2.36
CA ARG A 140 5.99 -3.03 2.73
C ARG A 140 5.62 -1.57 2.40
N ILE A 141 4.33 -1.23 2.52
CA ILE A 141 3.90 0.18 2.43
C ILE A 141 4.31 0.92 3.71
N HIS A 142 4.96 2.07 3.55
CA HIS A 142 5.13 3.06 4.60
C HIS A 142 4.31 4.31 4.24
N CYS A 143 3.91 5.07 5.25
CA CYS A 143 3.27 6.36 5.07
C CYS A 143 4.32 7.38 4.61
N VAL A 144 5.51 7.36 5.20
CA VAL A 144 6.66 8.17 4.80
C VAL A 144 7.91 7.29 4.68
N TYR A 145 8.47 7.23 3.48
CA TYR A 145 9.72 6.56 3.17
C TYR A 145 10.91 7.51 3.32
N GLN A 146 11.49 7.61 4.51
CA GLN A 146 12.79 8.24 4.68
C GLN A 146 13.88 7.32 4.11
N SER A 147 14.32 7.59 2.89
CA SER A 147 15.21 6.68 2.15
C SER A 147 16.35 7.37 1.43
N VAL A 148 16.44 8.70 1.53
CA VAL A 148 17.52 9.49 0.98
C VAL A 148 18.21 10.22 2.14
N PHE A 149 19.54 10.19 2.10
CA PHE A 149 20.42 10.77 3.10
C PHE A 149 21.49 11.61 2.41
N GLN A 150 21.70 12.82 2.91
CA GLN A 150 22.84 13.65 2.59
C GLN A 150 23.69 13.80 3.85
N PRO A 151 24.98 13.42 3.83
CA PRO A 151 25.87 13.72 4.96
C PRO A 151 25.99 15.24 5.15
N PRO A 152 26.27 15.71 6.37
CA PRO A 152 26.51 17.13 6.61
C PRO A 152 27.79 17.58 5.89
N ASP A 153 27.81 18.83 5.42
CA ASP A 153 28.99 19.38 4.73
C ASP A 153 30.06 19.80 5.76
N GLU A 154 29.61 20.30 6.92
CA GLU A 154 30.45 20.68 8.06
C GLU A 154 30.15 19.85 9.33
N SER A 155 31.08 19.78 10.27
CA SER A 155 30.94 18.91 11.46
C SER A 155 29.89 19.36 12.47
N ASP A 156 29.49 20.62 12.43
CA ASP A 156 28.46 21.24 13.27
C ASP A 156 27.08 21.30 12.59
N GLU A 157 27.00 20.88 11.33
CA GLU A 157 25.74 20.75 10.60
C GLU A 157 25.04 19.42 10.86
N LEU A 158 23.71 19.42 10.71
CA LEU A 158 22.92 18.20 10.72
C LEU A 158 22.84 17.60 9.30
N PRO A 159 22.81 16.27 9.18
CA PRO A 159 22.54 15.63 7.89
C PRO A 159 21.13 15.95 7.39
N ASN A 160 20.97 16.11 6.06
CA ASN A 160 19.66 16.26 5.45
C ASN A 160 19.03 14.90 5.16
N TYR A 161 17.72 14.79 5.41
CA TYR A 161 16.94 13.61 5.08
C TYR A 161 15.82 13.97 4.11
N SER A 162 15.57 13.07 3.17
CA SER A 162 14.44 13.20 2.26
C SER A 162 13.84 11.84 1.91
N GLY A 163 12.69 11.87 1.26
CA GLY A 163 11.90 10.69 1.07
C GLY A 163 10.63 10.88 0.27
N PHE A 164 9.71 9.92 0.39
CA PHE A 164 8.48 9.90 -0.39
C PHE A 164 7.29 9.57 0.50
N VAL A 165 6.14 10.20 0.24
CA VAL A 165 4.89 9.90 0.94
C VAL A 165 4.14 8.80 0.17
N LEU A 166 3.90 7.66 0.81
CA LEU A 166 3.24 6.50 0.19
C LEU A 166 3.88 6.16 -1.19
N LEU A 167 3.09 6.10 -2.26
CA LEU A 167 3.58 5.97 -3.64
C LEU A 167 3.42 7.27 -4.44
N ASP A 168 3.38 8.42 -3.76
CA ASP A 168 3.48 9.71 -4.44
C ASP A 168 4.86 9.85 -5.07
N GLY A 169 4.93 10.48 -6.24
CA GLY A 169 6.15 10.55 -7.04
C GLY A 169 7.11 11.65 -6.61
N ILE A 170 6.66 12.60 -5.77
CA ILE A 170 7.43 13.79 -5.43
C ILE A 170 8.26 13.54 -4.16
N GLU A 171 9.53 13.92 -4.22
CA GLU A 171 10.44 13.85 -3.07
C GLU A 171 10.17 14.99 -2.07
N MET A 172 10.07 14.62 -0.80
CA MET A 172 9.75 15.51 0.33
C MET A 172 10.97 15.65 1.24
N GLY A 173 11.17 16.85 1.79
CA GLY A 173 12.10 17.04 2.91
C GLY A 173 11.58 16.34 4.16
N ILE A 174 12.49 15.76 4.95
CA ILE A 174 12.17 15.14 6.24
C ILE A 174 13.13 15.69 7.28
N LEU A 175 12.58 16.31 8.32
CA LEU A 175 13.37 16.89 9.39
C LEU A 175 13.39 15.93 10.58
N SER A 176 14.59 15.64 11.08
CA SER A 176 14.73 15.05 12.42
C SER A 176 14.36 16.08 13.48
N PRO A 177 14.00 15.67 14.71
CA PRO A 177 13.66 16.63 15.76
C PRO A 177 14.80 17.63 16.10
N ALA A 178 16.07 17.22 15.91
CA ALA A 178 17.22 18.09 16.11
C ALA A 178 17.21 19.32 15.19
N HIS A 179 16.68 19.20 13.96
CA HIS A 179 16.52 20.34 13.04
C HIS A 179 15.55 21.41 13.59
N LEU A 180 14.68 21.04 14.52
CA LEU A 180 13.74 21.93 15.20
C LEU A 180 14.22 22.34 16.60
N GLY A 181 15.48 22.04 16.95
CA GLY A 181 16.02 22.33 18.28
C GLY A 181 15.40 21.48 19.39
N VAL A 182 14.77 20.35 19.04
CA VAL A 182 14.20 19.41 20.02
C VAL A 182 15.25 18.35 20.34
N GLU A 183 15.79 18.39 21.56
CA GLU A 183 16.67 17.35 22.07
C GLU A 183 15.90 16.02 22.22
N VAL A 184 16.46 14.94 21.69
CA VAL A 184 15.89 13.60 21.80
C VAL A 184 16.98 12.63 22.20
N ASP A 185 16.69 11.79 23.19
CA ASP A 185 17.60 10.74 23.66
C ASP A 185 17.76 9.56 22.68
N VAL A 186 17.06 9.58 21.54
CA VAL A 186 16.99 8.43 20.62
C VAL A 186 17.93 8.66 19.44
N GLU A 187 18.88 7.74 19.27
CA GLU A 187 19.77 7.69 18.11
C GLU A 187 18.94 7.51 16.83
N TRP A 188 19.04 8.47 15.92
CA TRP A 188 18.29 8.50 14.66
C TRP A 188 18.91 7.54 13.64
N THR A 189 18.67 6.23 13.80
CA THR A 189 19.25 5.20 12.93
C THR A 189 18.49 5.08 11.61
N LEU A 190 19.21 5.16 10.49
CA LEU A 190 18.63 5.01 9.15
C LEU A 190 18.47 3.54 8.73
N PRO A 191 17.46 3.22 7.91
CA PRO A 191 16.34 4.07 7.49
C PRO A 191 15.28 4.19 8.60
N CYS A 192 14.75 5.40 8.81
CA CYS A 192 13.80 5.71 9.88
C CYS A 192 12.43 6.09 9.31
N HIS A 193 11.74 5.12 8.72
CA HIS A 193 10.43 5.34 8.10
C HIS A 193 9.34 5.77 9.11
N ASP A 194 8.36 6.54 8.65
CA ASP A 194 7.18 6.96 9.42
C ASP A 194 7.47 7.76 10.71
N GLN A 195 8.64 8.43 10.79
CA GLN A 195 9.06 9.24 11.94
C GLN A 195 9.55 10.62 11.50
N GLY A 196 9.55 11.58 12.44
CA GLY A 196 10.08 12.92 12.24
C GLY A 196 9.01 13.93 11.83
N TYR A 197 9.44 14.95 11.11
CA TYR A 197 8.59 16.01 10.59
C TYR A 197 8.69 16.01 9.08
N LEU A 198 7.54 16.01 8.43
CA LEU A 198 7.44 16.12 6.99
C LEU A 198 7.50 17.60 6.62
N ASP A 199 8.44 17.96 5.77
CA ASP A 199 8.57 19.30 5.23
C ASP A 199 7.92 19.40 3.84
N ILE A 200 8.00 20.55 3.21
CA ILE A 200 7.52 20.76 1.84
C ILE A 200 8.25 19.85 0.82
N PRO A 201 7.63 19.61 -0.35
CA PRO A 201 8.33 18.98 -1.45
C PRO A 201 9.60 19.77 -1.80
N LEU A 202 10.72 19.08 -2.04
CA LEU A 202 12.01 19.76 -2.25
C LEU A 202 11.96 20.73 -3.43
N GLU A 203 11.21 20.40 -4.47
CA GLU A 203 11.05 21.21 -5.69
C GLU A 203 9.84 22.17 -5.64
N SER A 204 9.24 22.40 -4.47
CA SER A 204 8.10 23.31 -4.31
C SER A 204 8.56 24.76 -4.11
N ASP A 205 7.93 25.69 -4.83
CA ASP A 205 8.10 27.14 -4.62
C ASP A 205 7.16 27.69 -3.52
N HIS A 206 6.27 26.86 -2.99
CA HIS A 206 5.32 27.25 -1.95
C HIS A 206 5.90 26.91 -0.58
N TRP A 207 5.86 27.90 0.31
CA TRP A 207 6.18 27.72 1.72
C TRP A 207 5.00 27.10 2.49
N ALA A 208 5.31 26.21 3.43
CA ALA A 208 4.40 25.74 4.45
C ALA A 208 5.23 25.26 5.66
N ALA A 209 4.65 25.32 6.86
CA ALA A 209 5.31 24.82 8.06
C ALA A 209 5.42 23.28 8.05
N PRO A 210 6.52 22.70 8.56
CA PRO A 210 6.64 21.25 8.70
C PRO A 210 5.58 20.66 9.63
N GLU A 211 5.10 19.45 9.32
CA GLU A 211 4.09 18.74 10.10
C GLU A 211 4.64 17.46 10.71
N THR A 212 4.30 17.17 11.98
CA THR A 212 4.73 15.94 12.64
C THR A 212 4.12 14.71 11.96
N ILE A 213 4.96 13.80 11.47
CA ILE A 213 4.53 12.59 10.75
C ILE A 213 3.60 11.74 11.62
N LYS A 214 3.90 11.62 12.91
CA LYS A 214 3.04 10.93 13.89
C LYS A 214 1.60 11.47 13.88
N ASN A 215 1.42 12.80 13.91
CA ASN A 215 0.09 13.40 13.95
C ASN A 215 -0.67 13.14 12.64
N ILE A 216 0.02 13.21 11.50
CA ILE A 216 -0.56 12.89 10.19
C ILE A 216 -1.02 11.43 10.14
N ILE A 217 -0.17 10.48 10.56
CA ILE A 217 -0.47 9.05 10.41
C ILE A 217 -1.52 8.54 11.41
N ASP A 218 -1.60 9.18 12.57
CA ASP A 218 -2.52 8.84 13.67
C ASP A 218 -3.84 9.61 13.62
N LEU A 219 -3.98 10.59 12.71
CA LEU A 219 -5.21 11.34 12.53
C LEU A 219 -6.41 10.40 12.28
N ASP A 220 -7.47 10.55 13.08
CA ASP A 220 -8.75 9.88 12.82
C ASP A 220 -9.42 10.53 11.61
N LEU A 221 -9.22 9.92 10.43
CA LEU A 221 -9.72 10.40 9.15
C LEU A 221 -11.26 10.29 9.02
N GLY A 222 -11.93 9.64 9.97
CA GLY A 222 -13.39 9.58 10.02
C GLY A 222 -14.02 10.77 10.72
N THR A 223 -13.27 11.42 11.60
CA THR A 223 -13.74 12.52 12.46
C THR A 223 -13.09 13.87 12.08
N TYR A 224 -11.85 13.85 11.60
CA TYR A 224 -11.08 15.04 11.28
C TYR A 224 -10.67 15.08 9.80
N ALA A 225 -10.66 16.28 9.24
CA ALA A 225 -10.05 16.55 7.94
C ALA A 225 -8.63 17.08 8.15
N PHE A 226 -7.75 16.85 7.18
CA PHE A 226 -6.54 17.65 7.13
C PHE A 226 -6.92 19.12 6.88
N ARG A 227 -6.35 20.02 7.67
CA ARG A 227 -6.55 21.46 7.55
C ARG A 227 -5.18 22.12 7.51
N SER A 228 -5.08 23.18 6.70
CA SER A 228 -4.00 24.14 6.86
C SER A 228 -4.40 25.08 7.99
N SER A 229 -3.46 25.39 8.88
CA SER A 229 -3.66 26.40 9.92
C SER A 229 -3.76 27.81 9.33
N ASP A 230 -3.13 28.03 8.18
CA ASP A 230 -3.03 29.35 7.55
C ASP A 230 -3.91 29.46 6.31
N SER A 231 -4.61 30.60 6.18
CA SER A 231 -5.50 30.91 5.06
C SER A 231 -4.76 31.12 3.73
N ASP A 232 -3.50 31.51 3.81
CA ASP A 232 -2.70 31.92 2.64
C ASP A 232 -2.00 30.72 1.96
N ILE A 233 -2.04 29.56 2.61
CA ILE A 233 -1.48 28.32 2.06
C ILE A 233 -2.55 27.63 1.21
N PRO A 234 -2.23 27.22 -0.04
CA PRO A 234 -3.13 26.44 -0.87
C PRO A 234 -3.67 25.21 -0.12
N HIS A 235 -4.95 24.86 -0.32
CA HIS A 235 -5.55 23.68 0.30
C HIS A 235 -5.64 22.51 -0.71
N PRO A 236 -5.12 21.31 -0.37
CA PRO A 236 -4.35 20.98 0.84
C PRO A 236 -2.95 21.62 0.81
N SER A 237 -2.36 21.81 2.00
CA SER A 237 -0.97 22.26 2.12
C SER A 237 -0.04 21.33 1.32
N PRO A 238 1.04 21.85 0.69
CA PRO A 238 1.98 21.04 -0.08
C PRO A 238 2.58 19.89 0.75
N VAL A 239 2.73 20.06 2.07
CA VAL A 239 3.25 19.03 3.00
C VAL A 239 2.35 17.79 3.04
N ILE A 240 1.03 18.00 3.12
CA ILE A 240 0.03 16.93 3.30
C ILE A 240 -0.68 16.52 2.01
N GLY A 241 -0.33 17.10 0.85
CA GLY A 241 -1.05 16.90 -0.40
C GLY A 241 -1.21 15.42 -0.79
N ALA A 242 -0.16 14.62 -0.65
CA ALA A 242 -0.20 13.19 -0.93
C ALA A 242 -1.14 12.42 0.04
N PHE A 243 -1.11 12.73 1.33
CA PHE A 243 -2.02 12.16 2.33
C PHE A 243 -3.47 12.58 2.08
N TRP A 244 -3.69 13.85 1.76
CA TRP A 244 -5.00 14.36 1.38
C TRP A 244 -5.57 13.56 0.21
N ASN A 245 -4.82 13.42 -0.88
CA ASN A 245 -5.29 12.70 -2.07
C ASN A 245 -5.76 11.27 -1.75
N VAL A 246 -4.96 10.51 -1.00
CA VAL A 246 -5.32 9.13 -0.62
C VAL A 246 -6.50 9.07 0.34
N SER A 247 -6.53 9.96 1.33
CA SER A 247 -7.65 10.03 2.29
C SER A 247 -8.94 10.51 1.64
N ASN A 248 -8.89 11.33 0.60
CA ASN A 248 -10.05 11.83 -0.11
C ASN A 248 -10.55 10.83 -1.17
N ASP A 249 -9.63 10.11 -1.82
CA ASP A 249 -9.95 9.06 -2.80
C ASP A 249 -10.76 7.92 -2.20
N ARG A 250 -10.64 7.63 -0.90
CA ARG A 250 -11.46 6.60 -0.22
C ARG A 250 -12.88 7.04 0.11
N GLN A 251 -13.23 8.31 -0.04
CA GLN A 251 -14.54 8.85 0.38
C GLN A 251 -15.57 8.76 -0.74
N ARG A 252 -16.76 8.26 -0.46
CA ARG A 252 -17.89 8.28 -1.41
C ARG A 252 -19.11 8.93 -0.79
N LYS A 253 -19.62 9.95 -1.46
CA LYS A 253 -20.82 10.68 -1.07
C LYS A 253 -22.06 9.98 -1.60
N TYR A 254 -23.09 9.85 -0.76
CA TYR A 254 -24.36 9.21 -1.09
C TYR A 254 -25.53 10.00 -0.48
N CYS A 255 -26.70 9.92 -1.10
CA CYS A 255 -27.94 10.27 -0.42
C CYS A 255 -28.24 9.24 0.68
N VAL A 256 -29.09 9.61 1.65
CA VAL A 256 -29.43 8.74 2.80
C VAL A 256 -29.86 7.32 2.37
N GLY A 257 -30.67 7.19 1.32
CA GLY A 257 -31.13 5.90 0.82
C GLY A 257 -30.00 5.03 0.25
N CYS A 258 -29.19 5.60 -0.67
CA CYS A 258 -28.06 4.88 -1.25
C CYS A 258 -26.96 4.57 -0.23
N PHE A 259 -26.77 5.43 0.77
CA PHE A 259 -25.83 5.18 1.87
C PHE A 259 -26.23 3.93 2.64
N LYS A 260 -27.50 3.82 3.06
CA LYS A 260 -28.03 2.61 3.73
C LYS A 260 -27.85 1.38 2.87
N GLY A 261 -28.19 1.47 1.58
CA GLY A 261 -28.01 0.36 0.63
C GLY A 261 -26.54 -0.07 0.47
N ALA A 262 -25.61 0.88 0.37
CA ALA A 262 -24.18 0.59 0.30
C ALA A 262 -23.66 -0.06 1.59
N LYS A 263 -24.06 0.45 2.75
CA LYS A 263 -23.70 -0.10 4.06
C LYS A 263 -24.22 -1.54 4.24
N SER A 264 -25.46 -1.81 3.83
CA SER A 264 -26.04 -3.16 3.89
C SER A 264 -25.30 -4.15 2.99
N ARG A 265 -24.87 -3.74 1.79
CA ARG A 265 -24.03 -4.57 0.91
C ARG A 265 -22.63 -4.81 1.48
N ALA A 266 -22.10 -3.88 2.26
CA ALA A 266 -20.80 -4.04 2.92
C ALA A 266 -20.87 -4.90 4.19
N LYS A 267 -21.98 -4.84 4.94
CA LYS A 267 -22.19 -5.66 6.16
C LYS A 267 -22.17 -7.16 5.87
N SER A 268 -22.52 -7.62 4.66
CA SER A 268 -22.36 -9.03 4.29
C SER A 268 -20.89 -9.46 4.17
N GLN A 269 -19.97 -8.50 4.10
CA GLN A 269 -18.52 -8.73 4.00
C GLN A 269 -17.74 -8.32 5.25
N ALA A 270 -18.32 -7.48 6.13
CA ALA A 270 -17.65 -6.93 7.30
C ALA A 270 -18.44 -7.15 8.60
N VAL A 271 -17.80 -7.79 9.58
CA VAL A 271 -18.33 -8.00 10.94
C VAL A 271 -18.21 -6.68 11.70
N GLY A 272 -19.29 -5.88 11.73
CA GLY A 272 -19.31 -4.60 12.44
C GLY A 272 -20.48 -3.73 12.03
N THR A 273 -21.59 -3.83 12.76
CA THR A 273 -22.83 -3.13 12.47
C THR A 273 -22.82 -1.71 13.03
N ASP A 274 -22.95 -0.72 12.15
CA ASP A 274 -23.28 0.68 12.45
C ASP A 274 -22.20 1.65 12.95
N SER A 275 -20.93 1.29 12.80
CA SER A 275 -19.84 2.17 13.26
C SER A 275 -19.62 3.41 12.37
N LEU A 276 -19.21 4.49 13.04
CA LEU A 276 -18.48 5.59 12.43
C LEU A 276 -17.13 5.07 11.87
N CYS A 277 -16.57 5.79 10.91
CA CYS A 277 -15.20 5.54 10.47
C CYS A 277 -14.23 6.00 11.57
N HIS A 278 -13.24 5.17 11.89
CA HIS A 278 -12.10 5.51 12.76
C HIS A 278 -10.77 5.13 12.11
N CYS A 279 -10.72 5.05 10.79
CA CYS A 279 -9.49 4.70 10.09
C CYS A 279 -8.48 5.83 10.22
N SER A 280 -7.24 5.44 10.52
CA SER A 280 -6.03 6.26 10.39
C SER A 280 -5.12 5.68 9.31
N PHE A 281 -4.09 6.42 8.91
CA PHE A 281 -3.07 5.87 8.00
C PHE A 281 -2.28 4.74 8.68
N ARG A 282 -1.95 4.89 9.97
CA ARG A 282 -1.30 3.82 10.76
C ARG A 282 -2.09 2.53 10.73
N SER A 283 -3.35 2.57 11.18
CA SER A 283 -4.22 1.39 11.24
C SER A 283 -4.49 0.78 9.87
N ARG A 284 -4.51 1.60 8.81
CA ARG A 284 -4.77 1.11 7.46
C ARG A 284 -3.56 0.46 6.81
N PHE A 285 -2.35 0.96 7.06
CA PHE A 285 -1.16 0.60 6.29
C PHE A 285 -0.08 -0.06 7.14
N LEU A 286 0.30 0.57 8.26
CA LEU A 286 1.44 0.15 9.08
C LEU A 286 1.08 -1.08 9.93
N ASP A 287 -0.04 -1.03 10.65
CA ASP A 287 -0.45 -2.11 11.56
C ASP A 287 -0.81 -3.40 10.81
N ARG A 288 -1.20 -3.28 9.53
CA ARG A 288 -1.57 -4.41 8.66
C ARG A 288 -0.38 -5.04 7.93
N TRP A 289 0.84 -4.52 8.11
CA TRP A 289 2.03 -4.97 7.39
C TRP A 289 1.77 -5.15 5.88
N LEU A 290 1.14 -4.16 5.25
CA LEU A 290 0.60 -4.35 3.90
C LEU A 290 1.73 -4.30 2.86
N CYS A 291 1.84 -5.29 1.98
CA CYS A 291 2.84 -5.22 0.90
C CYS A 291 2.42 -4.21 -0.19
N LEU A 292 3.39 -3.63 -0.90
CA LEU A 292 3.12 -2.61 -1.92
C LEU A 292 2.22 -3.08 -3.08
N ARG A 293 2.26 -4.36 -3.45
CA ARG A 293 1.35 -4.95 -4.45
C ARG A 293 -0.10 -4.91 -3.97
N CYS A 294 -0.34 -5.24 -2.70
CA CYS A 294 -1.66 -5.20 -2.10
C CYS A 294 -2.15 -3.75 -1.94
N TYR A 295 -1.27 -2.83 -1.53
CA TYR A 295 -1.58 -1.40 -1.51
C TYR A 295 -2.02 -0.87 -2.89
N GLN A 296 -1.26 -1.16 -3.95
CA GLN A 296 -1.63 -0.76 -5.31
C GLN A 296 -2.99 -1.33 -5.75
N ARG A 297 -3.27 -2.59 -5.42
CA ARG A 297 -4.56 -3.22 -5.71
C ARG A 297 -5.70 -2.54 -4.95
N GLU A 298 -5.54 -2.29 -3.65
CA GLU A 298 -6.54 -1.57 -2.85
C GLU A 298 -6.80 -0.17 -3.41
N ASN A 299 -5.73 0.57 -3.72
CA ASN A 299 -5.85 1.91 -4.29
C ASN A 299 -6.53 1.90 -5.66
N HIS A 300 -6.19 0.91 -6.51
CA HIS A 300 -6.86 0.72 -7.79
C HIS A 300 -8.36 0.43 -7.62
N SER A 301 -8.74 -0.49 -6.74
CA SER A 301 -10.14 -0.80 -6.45
C SER A 301 -10.93 0.39 -5.90
N ILE A 302 -10.27 1.29 -5.17
CA ILE A 302 -10.89 2.55 -4.72
C ILE A 302 -11.11 3.48 -5.92
N LYS A 303 -10.09 3.66 -6.76
CA LYS A 303 -10.15 4.55 -7.93
C LYS A 303 -11.14 4.11 -9.00
N THR A 304 -11.44 2.81 -9.11
CA THR A 304 -12.46 2.31 -10.04
C THR A 304 -13.89 2.63 -9.62
N VAL A 305 -14.14 2.97 -8.34
CA VAL A 305 -15.46 3.44 -7.90
C VAL A 305 -15.63 4.89 -8.38
N PRO A 306 -16.61 5.20 -9.25
CA PRO A 306 -16.77 6.55 -9.80
C PRO A 306 -16.87 7.63 -8.73
N ARG A 307 -16.21 8.77 -8.97
CA ARG A 307 -16.47 10.01 -8.25
C ARG A 307 -17.55 10.75 -9.03
N SER A 308 -18.67 11.01 -8.38
CA SER A 308 -19.73 11.85 -8.92
C SER A 308 -19.99 12.99 -7.94
N ASP A 309 -20.26 14.16 -8.49
CA ASP A 309 -20.77 15.30 -7.71
C ASP A 309 -22.18 15.02 -7.15
N GLY A 310 -22.88 14.03 -7.73
CA GLY A 310 -24.18 13.56 -7.30
C GLY A 310 -24.17 12.14 -6.71
N CYS A 311 -25.34 11.69 -6.27
CA CYS A 311 -25.51 10.32 -5.80
C CYS A 311 -25.55 9.34 -6.99
N ILE A 312 -25.18 8.07 -6.76
CA ILE A 312 -25.28 7.00 -7.78
C ILE A 312 -26.72 6.77 -8.31
N CYS A 313 -27.75 7.21 -7.58
CA CYS A 313 -29.14 7.15 -8.04
C CYS A 313 -29.58 8.36 -8.87
N GLY A 314 -28.66 9.27 -9.20
CA GLY A 314 -28.94 10.51 -9.94
C GLY A 314 -29.54 11.63 -9.09
N GLN A 315 -29.85 11.38 -7.81
CA GLN A 315 -30.32 12.43 -6.91
C GLN A 315 -29.21 13.44 -6.63
N PRO A 316 -29.51 14.75 -6.64
CA PRO A 316 -28.57 15.78 -6.23
C PRO A 316 -28.21 15.58 -4.76
N LEU A 317 -26.96 15.86 -4.41
CA LEU A 317 -26.48 15.79 -3.04
C LEU A 317 -26.56 17.18 -2.43
N ASP A 318 -27.50 17.38 -1.51
CA ASP A 318 -27.49 18.55 -0.64
C ASP A 318 -26.56 18.28 0.56
N SER A 319 -25.80 19.30 0.95
CA SER A 319 -24.95 19.34 2.14
C SER A 319 -25.63 18.79 3.40
N ALA A 320 -26.93 19.05 3.61
CA ALA A 320 -27.65 18.61 4.80
C ALA A 320 -28.03 17.11 4.79
N THR A 321 -28.15 16.50 3.60
CA THR A 321 -28.64 15.12 3.43
C THR A 321 -27.59 14.16 2.87
N CYS A 322 -26.46 14.69 2.45
CA CYS A 322 -25.31 13.95 1.97
C CYS A 322 -24.62 13.20 3.12
N ARG A 323 -24.33 11.92 2.89
CA ARG A 323 -23.58 11.06 3.82
C ARG A 323 -22.32 10.59 3.12
N THR A 324 -21.20 10.58 3.83
CA THR A 324 -19.92 10.12 3.29
C THR A 324 -19.58 8.74 3.84
N LEU A 325 -19.30 7.79 2.94
CA LEU A 325 -18.88 6.43 3.26
C LEU A 325 -17.36 6.31 3.07
N CYS A 326 -16.67 5.71 4.04
CA CYS A 326 -15.27 5.34 3.91
C CYS A 326 -15.14 3.99 3.19
N LEU A 327 -14.47 3.94 2.04
CA LEU A 327 -14.28 2.69 1.29
C LEU A 327 -13.29 1.70 1.94
N TRP A 328 -12.57 2.09 3.00
CA TRP A 328 -11.67 1.17 3.72
C TRP A 328 -12.38 0.30 4.75
N CYS A 329 -13.33 0.87 5.49
CA CYS A 329 -14.05 0.20 6.58
C CYS A 329 -15.57 0.19 6.42
N TYR A 330 -16.09 0.88 5.40
CA TYR A 330 -17.53 1.07 5.16
C TYR A 330 -18.28 1.77 6.30
N GLY A 331 -17.55 2.46 7.19
CA GLY A 331 -18.10 3.36 8.21
C GLY A 331 -18.48 4.73 7.64
N GLU A 332 -19.33 5.45 8.37
CA GLU A 332 -19.68 6.84 8.04
C GLU A 332 -18.55 7.80 8.42
N VAL A 333 -18.15 8.67 7.51
CA VAL A 333 -17.21 9.76 7.77
C VAL A 333 -18.03 10.98 8.21
N LYS A 334 -17.81 11.45 9.44
CA LYS A 334 -18.45 12.64 10.02
C LYS A 334 -17.37 13.62 10.42
N ILE A 335 -16.94 14.43 9.45
CA ILE A 335 -15.95 15.47 9.71
C ILE A 335 -16.60 16.51 10.62
N LEU A 336 -16.05 16.66 11.82
CA LEU A 336 -16.48 17.72 12.72
C LEU A 336 -16.06 19.06 12.11
N SER A 337 -17.04 19.93 11.89
CA SER A 337 -16.77 21.36 11.72
C SER A 337 -16.18 21.84 13.04
N GLN A 338 -14.86 21.83 13.18
CA GLN A 338 -14.25 22.45 14.35
C GLN A 338 -14.67 23.91 14.36
N GLU A 339 -15.36 24.31 15.43
CA GLU A 339 -15.56 25.71 15.76
C GLU A 339 -14.17 26.37 15.80
N PRO A 340 -14.03 27.61 15.29
CA PRO A 340 -12.76 28.31 15.35
C PRO A 340 -12.29 28.33 16.81
N GLN A 341 -11.18 27.65 17.09
CA GLN A 341 -10.55 27.76 18.40
C GLN A 341 -10.21 29.23 18.56
N SER A 342 -10.88 29.87 19.52
CA SER A 342 -10.62 31.27 19.82
C SER A 342 -9.15 31.38 20.26
N PRO A 343 -8.41 32.36 19.72
CA PRO A 343 -6.95 32.45 19.85
C PRO A 343 -6.47 32.54 21.30
#